data_AF-A0A442ELL3-F1
#
_entry.id   AF-A0A442ELL3-F1
#
_cell.length_a   1.000
_cell.length_b   1.000
_cell.length_c   1.000
_cell.angle_alpha   90.00
_cell.angle_beta   90.00
_cell.angle_gamma   90.00
#
_symmetry.space_group_name_H-M   'P 1'
#
loop_
_entity.id
_entity.type
_entity.pdbx_description
1 polymer ?
#
loop_
_entity_poly.entity_id
_entity_poly.type
_entity_poly.pdbx_seq_one_letter_code
_entity_poly.pdbx_strand_id
1 'polypeptide(L)'
;ILQNVDAESSVHFALPQAQVLQIDTQANVLQALESKRADAAAVDLSTVRWLASRNPDKYFDAGKSWYSMLYGAAVRQGDLDWLTFVNQTFTIAMFGHETALYDAAFKEYFGQEPPPRHPGFPVI
;
A
#
# COMPACT_ATOMS: atom_id res chain seq x y z
N ILE A 1 -10.01 0.87 11.37
CA ILE A 1 -8.59 1.10 11.03
C ILE A 1 -7.72 0.25 11.96
N LEU A 2 -6.50 -0.13 11.56
CA LEU A 2 -5.55 -0.79 12.45
C LEU A 2 -5.26 0.11 13.66
N GLN A 3 -5.34 -0.47 14.85
CA GLN A 3 -5.09 0.23 16.11
C GLN A 3 -3.65 0.71 16.18
N ASN A 4 -3.47 2.03 16.39
CA ASN A 4 -2.20 2.67 16.70
C ASN A 4 -2.45 4.06 17.30
N VAL A 5 -1.39 4.70 17.79
CA VAL A 5 -1.48 5.98 18.51
C VAL A 5 -2.04 7.14 17.66
N ASP A 6 -1.87 7.08 16.34
CA ASP A 6 -2.28 8.13 15.40
C ASP A 6 -3.52 7.72 14.57
N ALA A 7 -4.14 6.59 14.87
CA ALA A 7 -5.20 6.02 14.04
C ALA A 7 -6.44 6.94 13.95
N GLU A 8 -6.84 7.55 15.06
CA GLU A 8 -7.99 8.44 15.09
C GLU A 8 -7.70 9.80 14.45
N SER A 9 -6.59 10.43 14.83
CA SER A 9 -6.15 11.71 14.26
C SER A 9 -5.94 11.64 12.75
N SER A 10 -5.36 10.54 12.26
CA SER A 10 -5.16 10.31 10.82
C SER A 10 -6.47 10.14 10.05
N VAL A 11 -7.46 9.43 10.60
CA VAL A 11 -8.77 9.32 9.97
C VAL A 11 -9.49 10.66 9.97
N HIS A 12 -9.48 11.40 11.08
CA HIS A 12 -10.15 12.70 11.18
C HIS A 12 -9.51 13.78 10.30
N PHE A 13 -8.23 13.66 9.94
CA PHE A 13 -7.61 14.54 8.95
C PHE A 13 -8.35 14.51 7.60
N ALA A 14 -8.79 13.34 7.14
CA ALA A 14 -9.53 13.19 5.88
C ALA A 14 -11.07 13.14 6.06
N LEU A 15 -11.53 12.63 7.20
CA LEU A 15 -12.92 12.33 7.51
C LEU A 15 -13.26 12.84 8.92
N PRO A 16 -13.36 14.17 9.12
CA PRO A 16 -13.43 14.79 10.46
C PRO A 16 -14.69 14.44 11.26
N GLN A 17 -15.72 13.90 10.61
CA GLN A 17 -16.99 13.52 11.25
C GLN A 17 -17.13 11.99 11.43
N ALA A 18 -16.12 11.21 11.07
CA ALA A 18 -16.17 9.77 11.21
C ALA A 18 -16.08 9.33 12.67
N GLN A 19 -16.85 8.32 13.04
CA GLN A 19 -16.61 7.56 14.26
C GLN A 19 -15.52 6.53 13.98
N VAL A 20 -14.47 6.48 14.82
CA VAL A 20 -13.30 5.65 14.57
C VAL A 20 -13.35 4.38 15.40
N LEU A 21 -13.45 3.24 14.70
CA LEU A 21 -13.24 1.92 15.29
C LEU A 21 -11.80 1.46 15.04
N GLN A 22 -11.03 1.31 16.12
CA GLN A 22 -9.67 0.77 16.10
C GLN A 22 -9.69 -0.74 16.37
N ILE A 23 -8.96 -1.50 15.55
CA ILE A 23 -8.97 -2.97 15.56
C ILE A 23 -7.53 -3.50 15.52
N ASP A 24 -7.29 -4.60 16.21
CA ASP A 24 -5.99 -5.20 16.50
C ASP A 24 -5.19 -5.68 15.27
N THR A 25 -5.86 -6.11 14.19
CA THR A 25 -5.19 -6.59 12.97
C THR A 25 -5.86 -6.09 11.69
N GLN A 26 -5.11 -6.01 10.59
CA GLN A 26 -5.66 -5.64 9.28
C GLN A 26 -6.71 -6.65 8.79
N ALA A 27 -6.53 -7.95 9.08
CA ALA A 27 -7.54 -8.96 8.74
C ALA A 27 -8.86 -8.71 9.48
N ASN A 28 -8.80 -8.37 10.77
CA ASN A 28 -10.00 -8.06 11.55
C ASN A 28 -10.65 -6.72 11.14
N VAL A 29 -9.86 -5.74 10.66
CA VAL A 29 -10.40 -4.52 10.04
C VAL A 29 -11.28 -4.87 8.83
N LEU A 30 -10.81 -5.76 7.95
CA LEU A 30 -11.59 -6.21 6.79
C LEU A 30 -12.81 -7.03 7.21
N GLN A 31 -12.68 -7.92 8.21
CA GLN A 31 -13.83 -8.66 8.73
C GLN A 31 -14.91 -7.74 9.32
N ALA A 32 -14.54 -6.63 9.98
CA ALA A 32 -15.49 -5.66 10.50
C ALA A 32 -16.28 -4.97 9.38
N LEU A 33 -15.62 -4.66 8.25
CA LEU A 33 -16.29 -4.16 7.05
C LEU A 33 -17.26 -5.21 6.47
N GLU A 34 -16.80 -6.44 6.29
CA GLU A 34 -17.61 -7.51 5.69
C GLU A 34 -18.83 -7.92 6.52
N SER A 35 -18.67 -7.91 7.85
CA SER A 35 -19.75 -8.18 8.80
C SER A 35 -20.68 -7.00 9.03
N LYS A 36 -20.48 -5.89 8.30
CA LYS A 36 -21.25 -4.63 8.44
C LYS A 36 -21.18 -4.03 9.85
N ARG A 37 -20.09 -4.29 10.57
CA ARG A 37 -19.78 -3.63 11.85
C ARG A 37 -19.12 -2.27 11.66
N ALA A 38 -18.59 -2.00 10.46
CA ALA A 38 -18.07 -0.71 10.05
C ALA A 38 -18.55 -0.41 8.61
N ASP A 39 -18.83 0.86 8.32
CA ASP A 39 -19.27 1.30 6.99
C ASP A 39 -18.12 1.38 5.98
N ALA A 40 -16.88 1.59 6.48
CA ALA A 40 -15.67 1.68 5.67
C ALA A 40 -14.45 1.16 6.45
N ALA A 41 -13.46 0.66 5.71
CA ALA A 41 -12.16 0.30 6.25
C ALA A 41 -11.08 1.26 5.73
N ALA A 42 -10.38 1.92 6.66
CA ALA A 42 -9.15 2.63 6.36
C ALA A 42 -7.96 1.66 6.51
N VAL A 43 -7.33 1.33 5.39
CA VAL A 43 -6.14 0.48 5.26
C VAL A 43 -5.22 1.04 4.18
N ASP A 44 -3.99 0.54 4.12
CA ASP A 44 -3.00 0.92 3.11
C ASP A 44 -3.54 0.77 1.67
N LEU A 45 -3.22 1.74 0.81
CA LEU A 45 -3.74 1.79 -0.56
C LEU A 45 -3.30 0.59 -1.41
N SER A 46 -2.15 -0.02 -1.11
CA SER A 46 -1.72 -1.29 -1.70
C SER A 46 -2.73 -2.42 -1.44
N THR A 47 -3.23 -2.53 -0.21
CA THR A 47 -4.27 -3.48 0.18
C THR A 47 -5.60 -3.17 -0.52
N VAL A 48 -6.01 -1.89 -0.55
CA VAL A 48 -7.24 -1.46 -1.25
C VAL A 48 -7.19 -1.85 -2.72
N ARG A 49 -6.09 -1.53 -3.41
CA ARG A 49 -5.90 -1.84 -4.84
C ARG A 49 -5.89 -3.33 -5.11
N TRP A 50 -5.21 -4.11 -4.27
CA TRP A 50 -5.19 -5.57 -4.40
C TRP A 50 -6.60 -6.18 -4.24
N LEU A 51 -7.34 -5.76 -3.21
CA LEU A 51 -8.72 -6.22 -2.97
C LEU A 51 -9.66 -5.84 -4.12
N ALA A 52 -9.63 -4.58 -4.55
CA ALA A 52 -10.47 -4.08 -5.64
C ALA A 52 -10.12 -4.76 -6.98
N SER A 53 -8.84 -5.03 -7.24
CA SER A 53 -8.42 -5.72 -8.47
C SER A 53 -8.84 -7.18 -8.50
N ARG A 54 -8.86 -7.88 -7.34
CA ARG A 54 -9.19 -9.30 -7.26
C ARG A 54 -10.70 -9.54 -7.15
N ASN A 55 -11.41 -8.65 -6.46
CA ASN A 55 -12.82 -8.81 -6.12
C ASN A 55 -13.60 -7.50 -6.38
N PRO A 56 -13.66 -7.02 -7.64
CA PRO A 56 -14.24 -5.71 -7.99
C PRO A 56 -15.74 -5.60 -7.68
N ASP A 57 -16.46 -6.73 -7.64
CA ASP A 57 -17.89 -6.76 -7.29
C ASP A 57 -18.14 -6.57 -5.78
N LYS A 58 -17.09 -6.71 -4.95
CA LYS A 58 -17.19 -6.68 -3.48
C LYS A 58 -16.50 -5.46 -2.87
N TYR A 59 -15.33 -5.08 -3.39
CA TYR A 59 -14.58 -3.93 -2.87
C TYR A 59 -14.39 -2.87 -3.95
N PHE A 60 -14.44 -1.62 -3.51
CA PHE A 60 -14.10 -0.47 -4.31
C PHE A 60 -13.28 0.52 -3.45
N ASP A 61 -12.47 1.33 -4.10
CA ASP A 61 -11.79 2.45 -3.44
C ASP A 61 -12.80 3.59 -3.23
N ALA A 62 -12.97 4.02 -1.98
CA ALA A 62 -13.87 5.12 -1.61
C ALA A 62 -13.36 6.51 -2.07
N GLY A 63 -12.19 6.60 -2.71
CA GLY A 63 -11.62 7.84 -3.25
C GLY A 63 -11.03 8.75 -2.17
N LYS A 64 -10.61 8.19 -1.04
CA LYS A 64 -10.06 8.93 0.11
C LYS A 64 -8.69 8.37 0.48
N SER A 65 -7.66 9.20 0.35
CA SER A 65 -6.27 8.89 0.71
C SER A 65 -5.60 10.15 1.27
N TRP A 66 -4.76 10.04 2.30
CA TRP A 66 -4.20 11.22 2.98
C TRP A 66 -2.71 11.19 3.29
N TYR A 67 -2.11 10.05 3.57
CA TYR A 67 -0.66 9.94 3.79
C TYR A 67 0.01 9.07 2.75
N SER A 68 1.19 9.50 2.32
CA SER A 68 2.08 8.68 1.50
C SER A 68 2.88 7.76 2.42
N MET A 69 2.75 6.45 2.21
CA MET A 69 3.51 5.45 2.94
C MET A 69 4.73 5.02 2.13
N LEU A 70 5.84 4.76 2.81
CA LEU A 70 7.06 4.26 2.19
C LEU A 70 7.31 2.83 2.65
N TYR A 71 7.25 1.90 1.71
CA TYR A 71 7.50 0.48 1.96
C TYR A 71 8.96 0.14 1.67
N GLY A 72 9.55 -0.70 2.52
CA GLY A 72 10.91 -1.21 2.35
C GLY A 72 11.04 -2.61 2.91
N ALA A 73 12.09 -3.31 2.49
CA ALA A 73 12.45 -4.61 3.05
C ALA A 73 13.36 -4.40 4.27
N ALA A 74 12.82 -4.65 5.46
CA ALA A 74 13.63 -4.65 6.68
C ALA A 74 14.57 -5.86 6.67
N VAL A 75 15.84 -5.62 6.94
CA VAL A 75 16.89 -6.64 7.06
C VAL A 75 17.53 -6.59 8.44
N ARG A 76 18.31 -7.62 8.80
CA ARG A 76 19.01 -7.68 10.08
C ARG A 76 19.97 -6.50 10.21
N GLN A 77 19.95 -5.84 11.38
CA GLN A 77 20.89 -4.77 11.68
C GLN A 77 22.34 -5.27 11.60
N GLY A 78 23.21 -4.51 10.94
CA GLY A 78 24.63 -4.84 10.73
C GLY A 78 24.92 -5.65 9.47
N ASP A 79 23.90 -6.13 8.75
CA ASP A 79 24.06 -6.89 7.52
C ASP A 79 24.03 -5.97 6.29
N LEU A 80 25.08 -5.17 6.13
CA LEU A 80 25.14 -4.13 5.09
C LEU A 80 25.28 -4.69 3.67
N ASP A 81 25.95 -5.83 3.51
CA ASP A 81 26.08 -6.48 2.20
C ASP A 81 24.71 -6.94 1.71
N TRP A 82 23.91 -7.57 2.59
CA TRP A 82 22.54 -7.97 2.26
C TRP A 82 21.62 -6.77 2.02
N LEU A 83 21.68 -5.75 2.88
CA LEU A 83 20.93 -4.51 2.67
C LEU A 83 21.23 -3.89 1.29
N THR A 84 22.51 -3.84 0.93
CA THR A 84 22.96 -3.28 -0.35
C THR A 84 22.41 -4.11 -1.50
N PHE A 85 22.54 -5.44 -1.43
CA PHE A 85 21.98 -6.33 -2.45
C PHE A 85 20.47 -6.15 -2.65
N VAL A 86 19.69 -6.10 -1.57
CA VAL A 86 18.22 -5.91 -1.62
C VAL A 86 17.86 -4.56 -2.21
N ASN A 87 18.53 -3.49 -1.77
CA ASN A 87 18.31 -2.15 -2.30
C ASN A 87 18.62 -2.08 -3.81
N GLN A 88 19.75 -2.64 -4.26
CA GLN A 88 20.10 -2.66 -5.69
C GLN A 88 19.08 -3.45 -6.51
N THR A 89 18.58 -4.57 -5.99
CA THR A 89 17.54 -5.37 -6.64
C THR A 89 16.28 -4.52 -6.87
N PHE A 90 15.81 -3.80 -5.86
CA PHE A 90 14.66 -2.90 -6.00
C PHE A 90 14.96 -1.73 -6.93
N THR A 91 16.10 -1.07 -6.81
CA THR A 91 16.45 0.07 -7.68
C THR A 91 16.49 -0.34 -9.15
N ILE A 92 17.10 -1.48 -9.48
CA ILE A 92 17.21 -1.95 -10.87
C ILE A 92 15.84 -2.35 -11.43
N ALA A 93 15.03 -3.08 -10.66
CA ALA A 93 13.70 -3.49 -11.09
C ALA A 93 12.71 -2.31 -11.16
N MET A 94 12.83 -1.32 -10.27
CA MET A 94 11.88 -0.20 -10.21
C MET A 94 12.27 0.98 -11.08
N PHE A 95 13.56 1.19 -11.37
CA PHE A 95 14.04 2.42 -12.02
C PHE A 95 15.17 2.18 -13.04
N GLY A 96 15.77 0.99 -13.04
CA GLY A 96 16.88 0.62 -13.92
C GLY A 96 16.42 0.03 -15.25
N HIS A 97 17.15 -0.98 -15.72
CA HIS A 97 16.92 -1.60 -17.03
C HIS A 97 15.97 -2.82 -16.98
N GLU A 98 15.68 -3.38 -15.80
CA GLU A 98 14.83 -4.57 -15.63
C GLU A 98 13.40 -4.23 -15.20
N THR A 99 12.85 -3.14 -15.74
CA THR A 99 11.58 -2.56 -15.28
C THR A 99 10.36 -3.42 -15.57
N ALA A 100 10.45 -4.30 -16.56
CA ALA A 100 9.42 -5.28 -16.88
C ALA A 100 9.08 -6.20 -15.69
N LEU A 101 10.04 -6.50 -14.80
CA LEU A 101 9.80 -7.31 -13.61
C LEU A 101 8.83 -6.61 -12.66
N TYR A 102 9.07 -5.32 -12.39
CA TYR A 102 8.22 -4.53 -11.52
C TYR A 102 6.86 -4.28 -12.16
N ASP A 103 6.81 -3.98 -13.45
CA ASP A 103 5.57 -3.66 -14.16
C ASP A 103 4.61 -4.85 -14.21
N ALA A 104 5.15 -6.06 -14.46
CA ALA A 104 4.39 -7.29 -14.41
C ALA A 104 3.78 -7.52 -13.02
N ALA A 105 4.58 -7.37 -11.96
CA ALA A 105 4.10 -7.52 -10.59
C ALA A 105 3.07 -6.44 -10.22
N PHE A 106 3.31 -5.18 -10.58
CA PHE A 106 2.40 -4.07 -10.28
C PHE A 106 1.03 -4.29 -10.94
N LYS A 107 1.02 -4.78 -12.18
CA LYS A 107 -0.19 -5.15 -12.89
C LYS A 107 -0.90 -6.36 -12.28
N GLU A 108 -0.16 -7.42 -11.95
CA GLU A 108 -0.72 -8.64 -11.37
C GLU A 108 -1.36 -8.41 -9.99
N TYR A 109 -0.71 -7.61 -9.14
CA TYR A 109 -1.15 -7.42 -7.76
C TYR A 109 -2.05 -6.21 -7.56
N PHE A 110 -1.94 -5.17 -8.38
CA PHE A 110 -2.69 -3.92 -8.17
C PHE A 110 -3.56 -3.52 -9.36
N GLY A 111 -3.55 -4.28 -10.46
CA GLY A 111 -4.40 -4.03 -11.63
C GLY A 111 -4.08 -2.73 -12.37
N GLN A 112 -2.91 -2.15 -12.13
CA GLN A 112 -2.49 -0.86 -12.69
C GLN A 112 -1.17 -0.99 -13.44
N GLU A 113 -0.90 -0.03 -14.31
CA GLU A 113 0.41 0.12 -14.93
C GLU A 113 1.14 1.29 -14.24
N PRO A 114 2.41 1.12 -13.87
CA PRO A 114 3.18 2.21 -13.28
C PRO A 114 3.48 3.28 -14.34
N PRO A 115 3.86 4.50 -13.92
CA PRO A 115 4.25 5.56 -14.86
C PRO A 115 5.34 5.08 -15.83
N PRO A 116 5.25 5.44 -17.12
CA PRO A 116 6.24 5.03 -18.11
C PRO A 116 7.61 5.60 -17.76
N ARG A 117 8.63 4.75 -17.85
CA ARG A 117 10.02 5.14 -17.65
C ARG A 117 10.64 5.48 -19.00
N HIS A 118 11.33 6.61 -19.06
CA HIS A 118 11.98 7.07 -20.29
C HIS A 118 13.50 6.96 -20.16
N PRO A 119 14.21 6.55 -21.24
CA PRO A 119 15.67 6.57 -21.23
C PRO A 119 16.22 7.97 -20.93
N GLY A 120 17.24 8.05 -20.07
CA GLY A 120 17.87 9.31 -19.68
C GLY A 120 18.05 9.43 -18.17
N PHE A 121 17.94 10.66 -17.66
CA PHE A 121 17.98 10.89 -16.22
C PHE A 121 16.70 10.38 -15.56
N PRO A 122 16.78 9.86 -14.32
CA PRO A 122 15.59 9.52 -13.57
C PRO A 122 14.67 10.74 -13.47
N VAL A 123 13.40 10.55 -13.82
CA VAL A 123 12.30 11.44 -13.38
C VAL A 123 12.01 11.09 -11.93
N ILE A 124 12.93 11.47 -11.03
CA ILE A 124 12.70 11.44 -9.59
C ILE A 124 11.83 12.62 -9.16
#